data_AF-A0A7S3Q7M6-F1
#
_entry.id   AF-A0A7S3Q7M6-F1
#
_cell.length_a   1.000
_cell.length_b   1.000
_cell.length_c   1.000
_cell.angle_alpha   90.00
_cell.angle_beta   90.00
_cell.angle_gamma   90.00
#
_symmetry.space_group_name_H-M   'P 1'
#
loop_
_entity.id
_entity.type
_entity.pdbx_description
1 polymer ?
#
loop_
_entity_poly.entity_id
_entity_poly.type
_entity_poly.pdbx_seq_one_letter_code
_entity_poly.pdbx_strand_id
1 'polypeptide(L)'
;MDDSEPEQVKISEDEIKAARLAKKAAKKAAKSVQIDRQKLRLAKRPSQNTFLGQHKWLGGAVDEKTGKIYGIPSHAIEVICISTPEPEGTISDVDVDVDIRGSKIEQEHRIQQAEISRIPLPNQYKEGNFKWLRGIIHNGYLYGIPAWSTHGVLKVRLQEKTRHTRGPRVKLLPLPHSPEYYQTTYEYQYQNEKIKRGQVEYNNIDRGRWMWHGGTIGASPTGDAIYCVPSNAEHVLKVTLSTEAVEEIKNGPPLTTGQNKWYGGIKGKDGCIYGMPYTATGVLRIDPHTDSVQVLGDYPSGGYKWHGGLIAHSTGVIYAFPAHSNEVLCVDTNPTNINAESSDDNDDDDDLWRVTTIPIHRHDVDTDLPSQHYKWLGGSYGADGCIYGMPSDATSILRIDPVANVATTFGKVSDAKNKWQGGVLSRVDNCVYAVPADHDCILRIDTNPDSDTYLRIDFVGSGFQDVEDKWQGAFCGRDNKQYAIPENCDNVMVITPDKENPSV
;
A
#
# COMPACT_ATOMS: atom_id res chain seq x y z
N MET A 1 13.10 -69.37 18.49
CA MET A 1 13.27 -68.40 19.59
C MET A 1 13.80 -67.14 18.95
N ASP A 2 13.10 -66.05 19.23
CA ASP A 2 13.49 -64.64 19.02
C ASP A 2 13.42 -64.07 17.60
N ASP A 3 12.20 -63.70 17.17
CA ASP A 3 11.97 -62.58 16.24
C ASP A 3 11.53 -61.38 17.09
N SER A 4 12.47 -60.49 17.40
CA SER A 4 12.18 -59.17 17.98
C SER A 4 12.19 -58.13 16.85
N GLU A 5 11.01 -57.68 16.45
CA GLU A 5 10.85 -56.51 15.57
C GLU A 5 11.33 -55.23 16.28
N PRO A 6 11.97 -54.29 15.56
CA PRO A 6 12.45 -53.05 16.16
C PRO A 6 11.28 -52.13 16.51
N GLU A 7 11.23 -51.74 17.78
CA GLU A 7 10.25 -50.81 18.34
C GLU A 7 10.38 -49.43 17.67
N GLN A 8 9.40 -49.05 16.84
CA GLN A 8 9.37 -47.72 16.21
C GLN A 8 9.10 -46.66 17.28
N VAL A 9 10.11 -45.83 17.55
CA VAL A 9 10.01 -44.66 18.43
C VAL A 9 9.00 -43.66 17.84
N LYS A 10 7.77 -43.66 18.35
CA LYS A 10 6.77 -42.62 18.06
C LYS A 10 7.17 -41.34 18.78
N ILE A 11 7.77 -40.41 18.05
CA ILE A 11 8.03 -39.04 18.52
C ILE A 11 6.68 -38.39 18.83
N SER A 12 6.51 -37.87 20.04
CA SER A 12 5.26 -37.26 20.47
C SER A 12 5.00 -35.92 19.77
N GLU A 13 3.73 -35.54 19.59
CA GLU A 13 3.37 -34.24 19.02
C GLU A 13 3.98 -33.06 19.80
N ASP A 14 4.16 -33.22 21.12
CA ASP A 14 4.78 -32.22 21.99
C ASP A 14 6.28 -32.07 21.73
N GLU A 15 7.01 -33.16 21.44
CA GLU A 15 8.42 -33.10 21.04
C GLU A 15 8.59 -32.45 19.66
N ILE A 16 7.71 -32.74 18.71
CA ILE A 16 7.68 -32.08 17.40
C ILE A 16 7.42 -30.58 17.57
N LYS A 17 6.49 -30.21 18.45
CA LYS A 17 6.15 -28.81 18.75
C LYS A 17 7.30 -28.10 19.46
N ALA A 18 7.97 -28.74 20.41
CA ALA A 18 9.14 -28.21 21.10
C ALA A 18 10.31 -28.02 20.13
N ALA A 19 10.59 -28.98 19.24
CA ALA A 19 11.62 -28.86 18.20
C ALA A 19 11.31 -27.71 17.22
N ARG A 20 10.05 -27.53 16.82
CA ARG A 20 9.61 -26.38 16.00
C ARG A 20 9.80 -25.05 16.73
N LEU A 21 9.47 -24.98 18.02
CA LEU A 21 9.70 -23.79 18.86
C LEU A 21 11.18 -23.47 19.00
N ALA A 22 12.02 -24.48 19.25
CA ALA A 22 13.47 -24.32 19.35
C ALA A 22 14.08 -23.86 18.03
N LYS A 23 13.68 -24.46 16.90
CA LYS A 23 14.11 -24.04 15.56
C LYS A 23 13.67 -22.61 15.24
N LYS A 24 12.46 -22.21 15.65
CA LYS A 24 11.95 -20.84 15.53
C LYS A 24 12.75 -19.86 16.39
N ALA A 25 13.07 -20.23 17.64
CA ALA A 25 13.88 -19.45 18.54
C ALA A 25 15.32 -19.28 18.03
N ALA A 26 15.94 -20.36 17.53
CA ALA A 26 17.26 -20.33 16.93
C ALA A 26 17.30 -19.45 15.66
N LYS A 27 16.30 -19.56 14.78
CA LYS A 27 16.15 -18.68 13.61
C LYS A 27 16.00 -17.22 14.03
N LYS A 28 15.21 -16.95 15.07
CA LYS A 28 15.03 -15.60 15.63
C LYS A 28 16.33 -15.04 16.22
N ALA A 29 17.10 -15.86 16.94
CA ALA A 29 18.39 -15.47 17.49
C ALA A 29 19.43 -15.20 16.41
N ALA A 30 19.52 -16.07 15.39
CA ALA A 30 20.41 -15.88 14.24
C ALA A 30 20.07 -14.60 13.46
N LYS A 31 18.77 -14.37 13.21
CA LYS A 31 18.25 -13.12 12.62
C LYS A 31 18.63 -11.91 13.47
N SER A 32 18.48 -11.97 14.79
CA SER A 32 18.90 -10.89 15.69
C SER A 32 20.39 -10.56 15.56
N VAL A 33 21.26 -11.58 15.55
CA VAL A 33 22.71 -11.38 15.41
C VAL A 33 23.09 -10.80 14.05
N GLN A 34 22.41 -11.22 12.98
CA GLN A 34 22.59 -10.67 11.64
C GLN A 34 22.16 -9.20 11.57
N ILE A 35 21.00 -8.86 12.14
CA ILE A 35 20.53 -7.47 12.29
C ILE A 35 21.56 -6.64 13.05
N ASP A 36 22.07 -7.12 14.18
CA ASP A 36 23.04 -6.37 14.99
C ASP A 36 24.35 -6.12 14.23
N ARG A 37 24.85 -7.12 13.50
CA ARG A 37 26.03 -6.96 12.63
C ARG A 37 25.78 -5.96 11.50
N GLN A 38 24.60 -5.98 10.90
CA GLN A 38 24.25 -5.08 9.81
C GLN A 38 24.06 -3.64 10.31
N LYS A 39 23.40 -3.44 11.46
CA LYS A 39 23.33 -2.16 12.16
C LYS A 39 24.72 -1.62 12.48
N LEU A 40 25.62 -2.47 12.97
CA LEU A 40 27.01 -2.09 13.23
C LEU A 40 27.76 -1.71 11.94
N ARG A 41 27.45 -2.36 10.80
CA ARG A 41 28.02 -2.03 9.48
C ARG A 41 27.50 -0.68 8.98
N LEU A 42 26.19 -0.44 9.07
CA LEU A 42 25.54 0.82 8.66
C LEU A 42 25.99 1.99 9.55
N ALA A 43 26.10 1.78 10.86
CA ALA A 43 26.60 2.78 11.81
C ALA A 43 28.07 3.18 11.55
N LYS A 44 28.88 2.32 10.91
CA LYS A 44 30.26 2.62 10.51
C LYS A 44 30.37 3.40 9.20
N ARG A 45 29.31 3.44 8.38
CA ARG A 45 29.24 4.21 7.12
C ARG A 45 27.88 4.91 7.00
N PRO A 46 27.55 5.83 7.91
CA PRO A 46 26.27 6.54 7.85
C PRO A 46 26.26 7.42 6.60
N SER A 47 25.37 7.13 5.66
CA SER A 47 25.05 8.05 4.57
C SER A 47 23.96 9.03 5.04
N GLN A 48 23.81 10.18 4.40
CA GLN A 48 22.68 11.10 4.66
C GLN A 48 21.31 10.42 4.44
N ASN A 49 21.30 9.34 3.66
CA ASN A 49 20.13 8.58 3.24
C ASN A 49 19.81 7.37 4.13
N THR A 50 20.55 7.19 5.23
CA THR A 50 20.33 6.12 6.20
C THR A 50 19.51 6.62 7.39
N PHE A 51 18.44 5.90 7.73
CA PHE A 51 17.54 6.17 8.85
C PHE A 51 17.80 5.12 9.93
N LEU A 52 18.31 5.50 11.10
CA LEU A 52 18.56 4.58 12.21
C LEU A 52 17.50 4.80 13.29
N GLY A 53 16.86 3.72 13.78
CA GLY A 53 15.90 3.79 14.89
C GLY A 53 14.54 3.17 14.56
N GLN A 54 13.51 3.53 15.33
CA GLN A 54 12.13 3.23 14.96
C GLN A 54 11.62 4.35 14.05
N HIS A 55 11.73 4.13 12.74
CA HIS A 55 11.12 4.96 11.72
C HIS A 55 10.18 4.07 10.92
N LYS A 56 9.00 4.62 10.61
CA LYS A 56 8.02 3.95 9.78
C LYS A 56 7.32 4.94 8.87
N TRP A 57 7.50 4.81 7.56
CA TRP A 57 6.66 5.48 6.57
C TRP A 57 5.72 4.47 5.93
N LEU A 58 4.45 4.84 5.77
CA LEU A 58 3.43 3.95 5.24
C LEU A 58 2.74 4.55 4.04
N GLY A 59 3.25 4.15 2.88
CA GLY A 59 2.92 4.71 1.60
C GLY A 59 3.56 6.08 1.38
N GLY A 60 3.17 6.68 0.28
CA GLY A 60 3.66 7.95 -0.17
C GLY A 60 2.79 8.51 -1.28
N ALA A 61 3.22 9.64 -1.82
CA ALA A 61 2.60 10.26 -2.98
C ALA A 61 3.66 10.93 -3.85
N VAL A 62 3.40 10.97 -5.15
CA VAL A 62 4.22 11.69 -6.12
C VAL A 62 3.56 13.04 -6.39
N ASP A 63 4.32 14.12 -6.29
CA ASP A 63 3.87 15.41 -6.80
C ASP A 63 4.06 15.43 -8.31
N GLU A 64 2.97 15.29 -9.06
CA GLU A 64 2.99 15.27 -10.53
C GLU A 64 3.71 16.48 -11.14
N LYS A 65 3.64 17.65 -10.47
CA LYS A 65 4.26 18.90 -10.96
C LYS A 65 5.78 18.90 -10.85
N THR A 66 6.34 18.25 -9.83
CA THR A 66 7.78 18.29 -9.54
C THR A 66 8.47 16.94 -9.68
N GLY A 67 7.73 15.84 -9.80
CA GLY A 67 8.28 14.48 -9.78
C GLY A 67 8.84 14.05 -8.43
N LYS A 68 8.67 14.87 -7.39
CA LYS A 68 9.15 14.55 -6.04
C LYS A 68 8.24 13.53 -5.39
N ILE A 69 8.86 12.60 -4.66
CA ILE A 69 8.16 11.51 -3.98
C ILE A 69 8.20 11.79 -2.47
N TYR A 70 7.03 11.76 -1.84
CA TYR A 70 6.87 12.08 -0.42
C TYR A 70 6.40 10.87 0.38
N GLY A 71 7.11 10.53 1.46
CA GLY A 71 6.75 9.42 2.36
C GLY A 71 5.92 9.87 3.54
N ILE A 72 4.84 9.15 3.84
CA ILE A 72 3.91 9.51 4.92
C ILE A 72 4.37 8.94 6.26
N PRO A 73 4.60 9.78 7.29
CA PRO A 73 5.06 9.32 8.58
C PRO A 73 3.97 8.53 9.32
N SER A 74 4.26 7.28 9.63
CA SER A 74 3.47 6.46 10.56
C SER A 74 4.07 6.51 11.97
N HIS A 75 5.25 5.92 12.17
CA HIS A 75 6.05 6.08 13.40
C HIS A 75 7.14 7.13 13.24
N ALA A 76 7.49 7.46 11.99
CA ALA A 76 8.49 8.48 11.73
C ALA A 76 8.07 9.84 12.31
N ILE A 77 9.09 10.64 12.63
CA ILE A 77 8.96 12.00 13.18
C ILE A 77 9.08 13.08 12.10
N GLU A 78 9.07 12.68 10.84
CA GLU A 78 9.28 13.55 9.68
C GLU A 78 8.66 12.95 8.41
N VAL A 79 8.25 13.81 7.48
CA VAL A 79 7.95 13.41 6.10
C VAL A 79 9.28 13.35 5.35
N ILE A 80 9.55 12.27 4.62
CA ILE A 80 10.69 12.22 3.70
C ILE A 80 10.29 12.74 2.33
N CYS A 81 11.21 13.38 1.63
CA CYS A 81 11.04 13.89 0.28
C CYS A 81 12.23 13.45 -0.56
N ILE A 82 11.98 12.63 -1.57
CA ILE A 82 12.96 12.17 -2.55
C ILE A 82 12.83 13.06 -3.78
N SER A 83 13.84 13.88 -4.04
CA SER A 83 13.95 14.67 -5.27
C SER A 83 14.67 13.82 -6.31
N THR A 84 13.95 13.44 -7.35
CA THR A 84 14.50 12.61 -8.43
C THR A 84 15.14 13.52 -9.49
N PRO A 85 16.27 13.12 -10.08
CA PRO A 85 16.86 13.81 -11.21
C PRO A 85 15.88 13.95 -12.37
N GLU A 86 16.12 14.94 -13.23
CA GLU A 86 15.46 14.98 -14.53
C GLU A 86 16.00 13.84 -15.42
N PRO A 87 15.24 13.39 -16.44
CA PRO A 87 15.71 12.39 -17.36
C PRO A 87 17.05 12.77 -18.01
N GLU A 88 17.91 11.79 -18.28
CA GLU A 88 19.13 12.03 -19.04
C GLU A 88 18.80 12.62 -20.43
N GLY A 89 19.44 13.75 -20.78
CA GLY A 89 19.19 14.46 -22.05
C GLY A 89 18.18 15.61 -21.96
N THR A 90 17.61 15.89 -20.78
CA THR A 90 16.79 17.10 -20.56
C THR A 90 17.70 18.33 -20.44
N ILE A 91 17.77 19.17 -21.48
CA ILE A 91 18.49 20.45 -21.40
C ILE A 91 17.65 21.38 -20.52
N SER A 92 18.14 21.69 -19.31
CA SER A 92 17.55 22.75 -18.50
C SER A 92 17.94 24.11 -19.11
N ASP A 93 16.97 24.98 -19.40
CA ASP A 93 17.18 26.35 -19.90
C ASP A 93 17.83 27.31 -18.86
N VAL A 94 18.68 26.80 -17.97
CA VAL A 94 19.27 27.58 -16.86
C VAL A 94 20.75 27.82 -17.12
N ASP A 95 21.04 29.07 -17.51
CA ASP A 95 22.30 29.81 -17.48
C ASP A 95 23.57 29.09 -17.99
N VAL A 96 23.79 29.18 -19.30
CA VAL A 96 25.13 29.06 -19.87
C VAL A 96 25.88 30.35 -19.55
N ASP A 97 26.57 30.39 -18.41
CA ASP A 97 27.60 31.39 -18.17
C ASP A 97 28.78 31.09 -19.11
N VAL A 98 28.82 31.80 -20.25
CA VAL A 98 29.91 31.71 -21.22
C VAL A 98 31.08 32.53 -20.67
N ASP A 99 32.04 31.87 -20.02
CA ASP A 99 33.33 32.50 -19.74
C ASP A 99 34.13 32.61 -21.06
N ILE A 100 34.55 33.84 -21.40
CA ILE A 100 35.21 34.25 -22.66
C ILE A 100 36.67 33.75 -22.75
N ARG A 101 37.01 32.63 -22.10
CA ARG A 101 38.40 32.15 -22.03
C ARG A 101 38.60 30.69 -22.40
N GLY A 102 37.93 30.20 -23.45
CA GLY A 102 38.43 29.10 -24.30
C GLY A 102 38.96 27.82 -23.61
N SER A 103 38.62 27.56 -22.35
CA SER A 103 38.97 26.36 -21.63
C SER A 103 37.81 25.40 -21.74
N LYS A 104 38.05 24.25 -22.38
CA LYS A 104 37.14 23.10 -22.34
C LYS A 104 36.83 22.81 -20.87
N ILE A 105 35.65 23.20 -20.41
CA ILE A 105 35.09 22.64 -19.20
C ILE A 105 34.74 21.20 -19.60
N GLU A 106 35.55 20.25 -19.15
CA GLU A 106 35.09 18.87 -19.05
C GLU A 106 33.81 18.93 -18.21
N GLN A 107 32.65 18.80 -18.86
CA GLN A 107 31.41 18.49 -18.16
C GLN A 107 31.64 17.11 -17.55
N GLU A 108 32.19 17.09 -16.34
CA GLU A 108 32.07 15.94 -15.46
C GLU A 108 30.58 15.63 -15.42
N HIS A 109 30.19 14.49 -16.02
CA HIS A 109 28.90 13.87 -15.80
C HIS A 109 28.79 13.62 -14.29
N ARG A 110 28.37 14.63 -13.51
CA ARG A 110 27.87 14.40 -12.16
C ARG A 110 26.72 13.45 -12.35
N ILE A 111 26.90 12.20 -11.94
CA ILE A 111 25.82 11.24 -11.77
C ILE A 111 24.80 11.98 -10.90
N GLN A 112 23.69 12.44 -11.50
CA GLN A 112 22.64 13.08 -10.75
C GLN A 112 22.01 11.97 -9.91
N GLN A 113 22.35 11.94 -8.63
CA GLN A 113 21.75 11.02 -7.67
C GLN A 113 20.52 11.68 -7.09
N ALA A 114 19.52 10.87 -6.72
CA ALA A 114 18.37 11.41 -6.00
C ALA A 114 18.79 12.02 -4.66
N GLU A 115 18.23 13.18 -4.35
CA GLU A 115 18.47 13.87 -3.09
C GLU A 115 17.32 13.61 -2.11
N ILE A 116 17.66 13.16 -0.91
CA ILE A 116 16.68 12.96 0.15
C ILE A 116 16.71 14.16 1.10
N SER A 117 15.56 14.83 1.20
CA SER A 117 15.31 15.89 2.18
C SER A 117 14.21 15.47 3.15
N ARG A 118 14.09 16.20 4.27
CA ARG A 118 13.20 15.87 5.37
C ARG A 118 12.37 17.09 5.78
N ILE A 119 11.10 16.86 6.07
CA ILE A 119 10.20 17.87 6.63
C ILE A 119 9.85 17.41 8.06
N PRO A 120 10.50 17.96 9.09
CA PRO A 120 10.29 17.50 10.46
C PRO A 120 8.87 17.80 10.93
N LEU A 121 8.28 16.86 11.67
CA LEU A 121 7.04 17.09 12.38
C LEU A 121 7.30 18.05 13.57
N PRO A 122 6.37 18.98 13.86
CA PRO A 122 6.36 19.72 15.11
C PRO A 122 6.44 18.80 16.34
N ASN A 123 7.11 19.22 17.42
CA ASN A 123 7.35 18.37 18.61
C ASN A 123 6.07 17.73 19.18
N GLN A 124 4.98 18.50 19.22
CA GLN A 124 3.66 18.05 19.69
C GLN A 124 3.04 16.91 18.84
N TYR A 125 3.59 16.61 17.66
CA TYR A 125 3.13 15.54 16.76
C TYR A 125 4.17 14.42 16.60
N LYS A 126 5.34 14.55 17.24
CA LYS A 126 6.40 13.54 17.17
C LYS A 126 6.05 12.32 18.02
N GLU A 127 5.50 12.58 19.21
CA GLU A 127 5.11 11.57 20.18
C GLU A 127 3.86 10.81 19.73
N GLY A 128 3.72 9.57 20.18
CA GLY A 128 2.59 8.69 19.86
C GLY A 128 2.91 7.57 18.85
N ASN A 129 2.10 6.51 18.93
CA ASN A 129 2.14 5.35 18.04
C ASN A 129 1.61 5.71 16.62
N PHE A 130 1.61 4.73 15.71
CA PHE A 130 1.17 4.79 14.30
C PHE A 130 0.23 5.96 13.94
N LYS A 131 0.65 6.95 13.14
CA LYS A 131 -0.13 8.18 12.97
C LYS A 131 -0.99 8.18 11.70
N TRP A 132 -0.33 8.27 10.55
CA TRP A 132 -1.00 8.40 9.24
C TRP A 132 -0.63 7.26 8.30
N LEU A 133 -1.50 7.04 7.32
CA LEU A 133 -1.21 6.18 6.17
C LEU A 133 -1.56 6.89 4.88
N ARG A 134 -0.88 6.52 3.79
CA ARG A 134 -1.14 6.96 2.39
C ARG A 134 -1.08 8.47 2.17
N GLY A 135 -0.39 8.87 1.11
CA GLY A 135 -0.27 10.28 0.75
C GLY A 135 -1.29 10.66 -0.31
N ILE A 136 -1.85 11.86 -0.19
CA ILE A 136 -2.64 12.48 -1.25
C ILE A 136 -2.06 13.87 -1.48
N ILE A 137 -1.68 14.19 -2.72
CA ILE A 137 -1.18 15.51 -3.07
C ILE A 137 -2.24 16.28 -3.82
N HIS A 138 -2.48 17.52 -3.38
CA HIS A 138 -3.41 18.44 -4.04
C HIS A 138 -2.96 19.88 -3.81
N ASN A 139 -2.93 20.68 -4.88
CA ASN A 139 -2.63 22.12 -4.84
C ASN A 139 -1.40 22.51 -4.01
N GLY A 140 -0.31 21.76 -4.12
CA GLY A 140 0.96 22.04 -3.43
C GLY A 140 0.99 21.63 -1.95
N TYR A 141 0.01 20.84 -1.51
CA TYR A 141 -0.06 20.25 -0.18
C TYR A 141 -0.11 18.74 -0.26
N LEU A 142 0.57 18.09 0.68
CA LEU A 142 0.47 16.67 0.97
C LEU A 142 -0.48 16.47 2.16
N TYR A 143 -1.38 15.51 2.02
CA TYR A 143 -2.31 15.09 3.04
C TYR A 143 -2.04 13.64 3.45
N GLY A 144 -2.11 13.34 4.74
CA GLY A 144 -1.97 11.98 5.27
C GLY A 144 -3.26 11.53 5.96
N ILE A 145 -3.76 10.35 5.60
CA ILE A 145 -5.02 9.81 6.14
C ILE A 145 -4.83 9.40 7.60
N PRO A 146 -5.70 9.84 8.53
CA PRO A 146 -5.55 9.55 9.97
C PRO A 146 -5.90 8.09 10.25
N ALA A 147 -4.90 7.22 10.28
CA ALA A 147 -5.10 5.80 10.56
C ALA A 147 -5.33 5.56 12.06
N TRP A 148 -4.40 6.02 12.90
CA TRP A 148 -4.52 5.99 14.35
C TRP A 148 -4.23 7.36 14.98
N SER A 149 -3.93 8.38 14.16
CA SER A 149 -3.84 9.77 14.64
C SER A 149 -5.17 10.20 15.26
N THR A 150 -5.16 10.46 16.55
CA THR A 150 -6.29 11.06 17.30
C THR A 150 -6.33 12.58 17.19
N HIS A 151 -5.30 13.18 16.59
CA HIS A 151 -5.09 14.63 16.57
C HIS A 151 -5.56 15.30 15.28
N GLY A 152 -5.72 14.54 14.19
CA GLY A 152 -6.11 15.12 12.91
C GLY A 152 -5.52 14.45 11.67
N VAL A 153 -6.00 14.94 10.53
CA VAL A 153 -5.47 14.68 9.19
C VAL A 153 -4.17 15.48 9.04
N LEU A 154 -3.09 14.84 8.59
CA LEU A 154 -1.83 15.53 8.31
C LEU A 154 -2.01 16.45 7.10
N LYS A 155 -1.57 17.70 7.19
CA LYS A 155 -1.44 18.63 6.06
C LYS A 155 -0.03 19.25 6.04
N VAL A 156 0.69 19.06 4.96
CA VAL A 156 2.07 19.51 4.78
C VAL A 156 2.17 20.36 3.53
N ARG A 157 2.61 21.61 3.66
CA ARG A 157 2.95 22.45 2.51
C ARG A 157 4.24 21.96 1.89
N LEU A 158 4.20 21.64 0.60
CA LEU A 158 5.34 21.07 -0.12
C LEU A 158 6.39 22.13 -0.43
N GLN A 159 5.95 23.32 -0.84
CA GLN A 159 6.84 24.45 -1.11
C GLN A 159 7.44 25.04 0.18
N GLU A 160 8.68 25.51 0.05
CA GLU A 160 9.37 26.22 1.11
C GLU A 160 8.71 27.57 1.45
N LYS A 161 9.08 28.11 2.61
CA LYS A 161 8.51 29.36 3.10
C LYS A 161 9.08 30.53 2.30
N THR A 162 8.26 31.17 1.48
CA THR A 162 8.60 32.47 0.87
C THR A 162 8.05 33.61 1.73
N ARG A 163 8.49 34.86 1.46
CA ARG A 163 7.97 36.08 2.12
C ARG A 163 6.45 36.23 2.02
N HIS A 164 5.82 35.60 1.02
CA HIS A 164 4.38 35.65 0.77
C HIS A 164 3.61 34.48 1.38
N THR A 165 4.28 33.44 1.88
CA THR A 165 3.62 32.29 2.50
C THR A 165 3.34 32.53 3.98
N ARG A 166 2.06 32.44 4.38
CA ARG A 166 1.62 32.53 5.78
C ARG A 166 1.35 31.13 6.36
N GLY A 167 1.41 31.01 7.68
CA GLY A 167 1.10 29.76 8.42
C GLY A 167 2.26 28.74 8.53
N PRO A 168 2.08 27.71 9.36
CA PRO A 168 3.08 26.65 9.56
C PRO A 168 3.20 25.75 8.32
N ARG A 169 4.39 25.16 8.11
CA ARG A 169 4.62 24.20 7.01
C ARG A 169 3.88 22.88 7.23
N VAL A 170 3.77 22.45 8.48
CA VAL A 170 3.05 21.23 8.90
C VAL A 170 1.94 21.64 9.85
N LYS A 171 0.72 21.19 9.58
CA LYS A 171 -0.48 21.41 10.40
C LYS A 171 -1.27 20.10 10.47
N LEU A 172 -1.99 19.89 11.57
CA LEU A 172 -3.04 18.89 11.63
C LEU A 172 -4.41 19.56 11.49
N LEU A 173 -5.25 19.01 10.63
CA LEU A 173 -6.65 19.40 10.53
C LEU A 173 -7.42 18.57 11.58
N PRO A 174 -8.09 19.22 12.55
CA PRO A 174 -8.66 18.53 13.70
C PRO A 174 -9.73 17.53 13.25
N LEU A 175 -9.82 16.41 13.96
CA LEU A 175 -10.89 15.44 13.72
C LEU A 175 -12.24 15.96 14.28
N PRO A 176 -13.38 15.40 13.84
CA PRO A 176 -14.70 15.86 14.26
C PRO A 176 -15.01 15.64 15.75
N HIS A 177 -14.35 14.66 16.38
CA HIS A 177 -14.54 14.31 17.80
C HIS A 177 -13.32 14.71 18.64
N SER A 178 -13.50 14.80 19.96
CA SER A 178 -12.39 15.06 20.87
C SER A 178 -11.43 13.87 20.93
N PRO A 179 -10.15 14.06 21.31
CA PRO A 179 -9.17 12.97 21.38
C PRO A 179 -9.62 11.76 22.20
N GLU A 180 -10.44 11.95 23.24
CA GLU A 180 -10.99 10.89 24.10
C GLU A 180 -11.88 9.91 23.34
N TYR A 181 -12.59 10.37 22.30
CA TYR A 181 -13.39 9.49 21.44
C TYR A 181 -12.52 8.45 20.71
N TYR A 182 -11.28 8.82 20.38
CA TYR A 182 -10.33 7.99 19.65
C TYR A 182 -9.34 7.25 20.57
N GLN A 183 -9.55 7.24 21.88
CA GLN A 183 -8.69 6.46 22.78
C GLN A 183 -9.08 4.98 22.71
N THR A 184 -8.08 4.10 22.61
CA THR A 184 -8.32 2.65 22.68
C THR A 184 -8.80 2.29 24.08
N THR A 185 -9.88 1.52 24.22
CA THR A 185 -10.19 0.82 25.48
C THR A 185 -9.23 -0.35 25.78
N TYR A 186 -8.36 -0.68 24.81
CA TYR A 186 -7.53 -1.88 24.76
C TYR A 186 -6.32 -1.87 25.72
N GLU A 187 -5.76 -0.70 26.04
CA GLU A 187 -4.66 -0.61 27.04
C GLU A 187 -5.10 -1.07 28.44
N TYR A 188 -6.40 -1.00 28.76
CA TYR A 188 -6.94 -1.52 30.02
C TYR A 188 -7.06 -3.06 30.05
N GLN A 189 -7.17 -3.71 28.88
CA GLN A 189 -7.39 -5.15 28.77
C GLN A 189 -6.09 -5.95 28.61
N TYR A 190 -5.06 -5.38 27.98
CA TYR A 190 -3.78 -6.09 27.78
C TYR A 190 -2.90 -6.16 29.03
N GLN A 191 -3.07 -5.23 29.99
CA GLN A 191 -2.41 -5.34 31.29
C GLN A 191 -3.05 -6.42 32.18
N ASN A 192 -4.24 -6.93 31.84
CA ASN A 192 -4.98 -7.82 32.72
C ASN A 192 -5.13 -9.27 32.25
N GLU A 193 -4.98 -9.66 30.98
CA GLU A 193 -4.92 -11.09 30.63
C GLU A 193 -4.50 -11.37 29.18
N LYS A 194 -3.76 -12.47 28.97
CA LYS A 194 -3.40 -12.99 27.63
C LYS A 194 -4.66 -13.51 26.92
N ILE A 195 -5.41 -12.64 26.24
CA ILE A 195 -6.51 -13.08 25.38
C ILE A 195 -5.92 -13.78 24.14
N LYS A 196 -6.30 -15.04 23.94
CA LYS A 196 -5.98 -15.80 22.73
C LYS A 196 -6.63 -15.10 21.54
N ARG A 197 -5.86 -14.85 20.47
CA ARG A 197 -6.38 -14.43 19.14
C ARG A 197 -7.58 -15.31 18.79
N GLY A 198 -8.80 -14.76 18.85
CA GLY A 198 -10.04 -15.50 18.55
C GLY A 198 -11.22 -15.27 19.51
N GLN A 199 -11.01 -14.67 20.70
CA GLN A 199 -12.07 -14.36 21.67
C GLN A 199 -12.18 -12.85 21.96
N VAL A 200 -12.27 -12.02 20.92
CA VAL A 200 -12.62 -10.60 21.10
C VAL A 200 -14.11 -10.49 20.79
N GLU A 201 -14.91 -10.04 21.76
CA GLU A 201 -16.31 -9.69 21.48
C GLU A 201 -16.33 -8.59 20.41
N TYR A 202 -16.92 -8.91 19.25
CA TYR A 202 -17.02 -8.03 18.08
C TYR A 202 -17.89 -6.77 18.32
N ASN A 203 -18.36 -6.52 19.54
CA ASN A 203 -19.28 -5.45 19.89
C ASN A 203 -18.60 -4.15 20.33
N ASN A 204 -17.28 -4.14 20.55
CA ASN A 204 -16.53 -2.92 20.87
C ASN A 204 -15.66 -2.49 19.68
N ILE A 205 -16.02 -1.36 19.05
CA ILE A 205 -15.22 -0.74 17.99
C ILE A 205 -13.94 -0.18 18.62
N ASP A 206 -12.80 -0.64 18.12
CA ASP A 206 -11.50 -0.10 18.52
C ASP A 206 -11.24 1.22 17.79
N ARG A 207 -11.54 2.33 18.47
CA ARG A 207 -11.46 3.69 17.92
C ARG A 207 -10.06 4.31 17.95
N GLY A 208 -9.09 3.62 18.55
CA GLY A 208 -7.71 4.12 18.64
C GLY A 208 -6.74 3.50 17.67
N ARG A 209 -7.24 2.73 16.69
CA ARG A 209 -6.44 2.29 15.54
C ARG A 209 -7.29 2.03 14.31
N TRP A 210 -6.66 2.14 13.16
CA TRP A 210 -7.22 1.81 11.85
C TRP A 210 -8.59 2.44 11.58
N MET A 211 -8.81 3.68 12.00
CA MET A 211 -10.09 4.38 11.80
C MET A 211 -10.41 4.51 10.31
N TRP A 212 -9.50 5.04 9.52
CA TRP A 212 -9.59 5.10 8.06
C TRP A 212 -8.35 4.47 7.42
N HIS A 213 -8.53 3.69 6.33
CA HIS A 213 -7.44 2.93 5.69
C HIS A 213 -6.99 3.50 4.32
N GLY A 214 -7.74 4.42 3.75
CA GLY A 214 -7.36 5.04 2.50
C GLY A 214 -8.31 6.15 2.14
N GLY A 215 -8.12 6.72 0.96
CA GLY A 215 -8.96 7.79 0.48
C GLY A 215 -8.42 8.33 -0.83
N THR A 216 -9.26 9.13 -1.49
CA THR A 216 -8.92 9.82 -2.73
C THR A 216 -9.74 11.11 -2.84
N ILE A 217 -9.44 11.92 -3.85
CA ILE A 217 -10.12 13.19 -4.11
C ILE A 217 -11.40 12.94 -4.91
N GLY A 218 -12.51 13.38 -4.34
CA GLY A 218 -13.82 13.46 -4.98
C GLY A 218 -14.17 14.90 -5.33
N ALA A 219 -14.87 15.09 -6.45
CA ALA A 219 -15.38 16.40 -6.85
C ALA A 219 -16.72 16.65 -6.14
N SER A 220 -16.70 17.49 -5.10
CA SER A 220 -17.91 17.86 -4.36
C SER A 220 -18.48 19.19 -4.88
N PRO A 221 -19.79 19.48 -4.74
CA PRO A 221 -20.37 20.76 -5.16
C PRO A 221 -19.76 21.97 -4.44
N THR A 222 -19.17 21.75 -3.26
CA THR A 222 -18.48 22.77 -2.45
C THR A 222 -16.98 22.88 -2.74
N GLY A 223 -16.50 22.17 -3.76
CA GLY A 223 -15.09 22.07 -4.15
C GLY A 223 -14.50 20.68 -3.92
N ASP A 224 -13.27 20.47 -4.37
CA ASP A 224 -12.58 19.19 -4.18
C ASP A 224 -12.47 18.83 -2.69
N ALA A 225 -12.72 17.56 -2.36
CA ALA A 225 -12.59 17.03 -1.02
C ALA A 225 -11.92 15.66 -1.01
N ILE A 226 -11.19 15.36 0.06
CA ILE A 226 -10.67 14.01 0.30
C ILE A 226 -11.73 13.21 1.05
N TYR A 227 -12.07 12.03 0.55
CA TYR A 227 -12.97 11.09 1.21
C TYR A 227 -12.16 9.90 1.72
N CYS A 228 -12.15 9.71 3.04
CA CYS A 228 -11.39 8.66 3.69
C CYS A 228 -12.29 7.45 3.95
N VAL A 229 -11.89 6.29 3.44
CA VAL A 229 -12.62 5.03 3.57
C VAL A 229 -12.54 4.51 5.01
N PRO A 230 -13.68 4.30 5.70
CA PRO A 230 -13.72 3.81 7.06
C PRO A 230 -13.23 2.37 7.14
N SER A 231 -12.27 2.10 8.02
CA SER A 231 -11.85 0.73 8.34
C SER A 231 -12.45 0.32 9.68
N ASN A 232 -12.15 1.05 10.76
CA ASN A 232 -12.81 0.90 12.06
C ASN A 232 -13.83 2.02 12.31
N ALA A 233 -13.67 3.17 11.67
CA ALA A 233 -14.57 4.31 11.82
C ALA A 233 -16.01 3.97 11.43
N GLU A 234 -16.98 4.60 12.08
CA GLU A 234 -18.41 4.42 11.81
C GLU A 234 -18.89 5.21 10.58
N HIS A 235 -18.08 6.16 10.12
CA HIS A 235 -18.43 7.07 9.04
C HIS A 235 -17.24 7.33 8.11
N VAL A 236 -17.54 7.68 6.86
CA VAL A 236 -16.57 8.23 5.91
C VAL A 236 -16.13 9.61 6.40
N LEU A 237 -14.82 9.87 6.43
CA LEU A 237 -14.28 11.20 6.78
C LEU A 237 -14.11 12.03 5.51
N LYS A 238 -14.72 13.20 5.47
CA LYS A 238 -14.57 14.19 4.40
C LYS A 238 -13.65 15.32 4.84
N VAL A 239 -12.70 15.68 3.99
CA VAL A 239 -11.83 16.85 4.17
C VAL A 239 -12.05 17.80 3.00
N THR A 240 -12.81 18.87 3.20
CA THR A 240 -13.05 19.88 2.17
C THR A 240 -11.79 20.71 1.98
N LEU A 241 -11.17 20.63 0.79
CA LEU A 241 -9.80 21.13 0.59
C LEU A 241 -9.71 22.66 0.54
N SER A 242 -10.80 23.32 0.12
CA SER A 242 -10.91 24.78 0.06
C SER A 242 -11.07 25.43 1.44
N THR A 243 -11.79 24.79 2.36
CA THR A 243 -12.09 25.33 3.70
C THR A 243 -11.29 24.68 4.82
N GLU A 244 -10.61 23.56 4.53
CA GLU A 244 -9.98 22.67 5.51
C GLU A 244 -10.95 22.07 6.55
N ALA A 245 -12.26 22.11 6.29
CA ALA A 245 -13.26 21.48 7.14
C ALA A 245 -13.10 19.95 7.11
N VAL A 246 -13.13 19.33 8.29
CA VAL A 246 -13.04 17.88 8.48
C VAL A 246 -14.34 17.41 9.12
N GLU A 247 -15.10 16.57 8.44
CA GLU A 247 -16.47 16.20 8.80
C GLU A 247 -16.72 14.71 8.55
N GLU A 248 -17.66 14.12 9.28
CA GLU A 248 -18.13 12.76 9.03
C GLU A 248 -19.38 12.80 8.17
N ILE A 249 -19.41 11.97 7.12
CA ILE A 249 -20.57 11.81 6.25
C ILE A 249 -21.60 10.93 6.96
N LYS A 250 -22.81 11.48 7.12
CA LYS A 250 -23.94 10.83 7.79
C LYS A 250 -25.06 10.43 6.81
N ASN A 251 -24.91 10.75 5.53
CA ASN A 251 -25.86 10.39 4.49
C ASN A 251 -25.56 8.98 3.96
N GLY A 252 -26.07 7.96 4.65
CA GLY A 252 -25.88 6.56 4.28
C GLY A 252 -26.27 5.60 5.41
N PRO A 253 -26.13 4.28 5.21
CA PRO A 253 -26.45 3.30 6.23
C PRO A 253 -25.47 3.38 7.41
N PRO A 254 -25.88 2.92 8.61
CA PRO A 254 -24.97 2.83 9.75
C PRO A 254 -23.84 1.83 9.45
N LEU A 255 -22.59 2.29 9.45
CA LEU A 255 -21.42 1.43 9.24
C LEU A 255 -20.84 0.93 10.58
N THR A 256 -21.69 0.70 11.58
CA THR A 256 -21.29 0.64 13.00
C THR A 256 -20.76 -0.72 13.46
N THR A 257 -20.86 -1.78 12.65
CA THR A 257 -20.49 -3.14 13.08
C THR A 257 -19.16 -3.60 12.45
N GLY A 258 -18.28 -4.14 13.28
CA GLY A 258 -17.01 -4.75 12.84
C GLY A 258 -15.81 -3.80 12.75
N GLN A 259 -14.64 -4.41 12.52
CA GLN A 259 -13.33 -3.76 12.41
C GLN A 259 -12.64 -4.20 11.11
N ASN A 260 -11.75 -3.37 10.57
CA ASN A 260 -11.07 -3.59 9.30
C ASN A 260 -12.04 -3.77 8.12
N LYS A 261 -13.12 -2.98 8.09
CA LYS A 261 -14.26 -3.16 7.20
C LYS A 261 -13.88 -3.05 5.73
N TRP A 262 -13.38 -1.88 5.33
CA TRP A 262 -13.02 -1.57 3.96
C TRP A 262 -11.59 -1.10 3.84
N TYR A 263 -10.93 -1.58 2.79
CA TYR A 263 -9.57 -1.21 2.44
C TYR A 263 -9.57 -0.52 1.06
N GLY A 264 -8.62 0.39 0.85
CA GLY A 264 -8.55 1.18 -0.38
C GLY A 264 -9.33 2.51 -0.31
N GLY A 265 -9.87 2.93 -1.45
CA GLY A 265 -10.35 4.28 -1.73
C GLY A 265 -10.08 4.61 -3.19
N ILE A 266 -10.74 3.87 -4.08
CA ILE A 266 -10.45 3.85 -5.52
C ILE A 266 -11.52 4.67 -6.23
N LYS A 267 -11.10 5.67 -7.01
CA LYS A 267 -12.03 6.49 -7.79
C LYS A 267 -12.48 5.74 -9.04
N GLY A 268 -13.79 5.56 -9.18
CA GLY A 268 -14.47 4.98 -10.34
C GLY A 268 -14.52 5.91 -11.54
N LYS A 269 -14.89 5.38 -12.72
CA LYS A 269 -15.16 6.17 -13.94
C LYS A 269 -16.41 7.04 -13.79
N ASP A 270 -17.37 6.62 -12.99
CA ASP A 270 -18.56 7.38 -12.61
C ASP A 270 -18.27 8.55 -11.63
N GLY A 271 -17.01 8.71 -11.20
CA GLY A 271 -16.59 9.74 -10.26
C GLY A 271 -16.81 9.37 -8.78
N CYS A 272 -17.45 8.24 -8.50
CA CYS A 272 -17.63 7.73 -7.14
C CYS A 272 -16.35 7.11 -6.60
N ILE A 273 -16.32 6.88 -5.29
CA ILE A 273 -15.18 6.32 -4.57
C ILE A 273 -15.58 5.00 -3.95
N TYR A 274 -14.77 3.97 -4.18
CA TYR A 274 -15.06 2.60 -3.81
C TYR A 274 -14.06 2.06 -2.79
N GLY A 275 -14.59 1.47 -1.71
CA GLY A 275 -13.84 0.75 -0.68
C GLY A 275 -14.07 -0.76 -0.79
N MET A 276 -13.00 -1.54 -0.87
CA MET A 276 -13.09 -2.99 -1.08
C MET A 276 -13.41 -3.71 0.23
N PRO A 277 -14.37 -4.65 0.26
CA PRO A 277 -14.78 -5.35 1.47
C PRO A 277 -13.69 -6.30 1.96
N TYR A 278 -13.01 -5.90 3.02
CA TYR A 278 -12.03 -6.75 3.69
C TYR A 278 -12.72 -7.62 4.74
N THR A 279 -13.34 -7.01 5.75
CA THR A 279 -14.27 -7.71 6.67
C THR A 279 -15.72 -7.28 6.51
N ALA A 280 -16.00 -6.23 5.73
CA ALA A 280 -17.36 -5.76 5.49
C ALA A 280 -18.22 -6.74 4.70
N THR A 281 -19.53 -6.52 4.73
CA THR A 281 -20.55 -7.30 4.01
C THR A 281 -20.80 -6.83 2.57
N GLY A 282 -20.15 -5.78 2.10
CA GLY A 282 -20.37 -5.25 0.75
C GLY A 282 -19.31 -4.23 0.36
N VAL A 283 -19.27 -3.86 -0.91
CA VAL A 283 -18.41 -2.78 -1.41
C VAL A 283 -18.94 -1.44 -0.91
N LEU A 284 -18.10 -0.64 -0.27
CA LEU A 284 -18.48 0.74 0.06
C LEU A 284 -18.48 1.58 -1.21
N ARG A 285 -19.56 2.27 -1.52
CA ARG A 285 -19.64 3.28 -2.57
C ARG A 285 -19.92 4.63 -1.92
N ILE A 286 -19.17 5.64 -2.34
CA ILE A 286 -19.30 7.02 -1.88
C ILE A 286 -19.48 7.89 -3.11
N ASP A 287 -20.55 8.67 -3.17
CA ASP A 287 -20.77 9.68 -4.21
C ASP A 287 -20.35 11.07 -3.70
N PRO A 288 -19.23 11.64 -4.17
CA PRO A 288 -18.78 12.97 -3.77
C PRO A 288 -19.75 14.11 -4.13
N HIS A 289 -20.62 13.92 -5.13
CA HIS A 289 -21.55 14.94 -5.59
C HIS A 289 -22.67 15.16 -4.58
N THR A 290 -23.18 14.08 -4.01
CA THR A 290 -24.32 14.09 -3.06
C THR A 290 -23.89 13.83 -1.61
N ASP A 291 -22.60 13.56 -1.38
CA ASP A 291 -22.07 13.00 -0.14
C ASP A 291 -22.85 11.76 0.33
N SER A 292 -23.45 10.99 -0.58
CA SER A 292 -24.16 9.76 -0.22
C SER A 292 -23.21 8.56 -0.10
N VAL A 293 -23.56 7.64 0.78
CA VAL A 293 -22.81 6.42 1.06
C VAL A 293 -23.74 5.22 0.93
N GLN A 294 -23.29 4.20 0.20
CA GLN A 294 -24.00 2.94 -0.01
C GLN A 294 -23.05 1.76 0.26
N VAL A 295 -23.64 0.60 0.55
CA VAL A 295 -22.93 -0.68 0.65
C VAL A 295 -23.54 -1.62 -0.38
N LEU A 296 -22.76 -2.01 -1.38
CA LEU A 296 -23.22 -2.80 -2.52
C LEU A 296 -22.85 -4.28 -2.36
N GLY A 297 -23.80 -5.16 -2.64
CA GLY A 297 -23.63 -6.61 -2.52
C GLY A 297 -23.90 -7.14 -1.10
N ASP A 298 -23.95 -8.48 -0.99
CA ASP A 298 -24.24 -9.20 0.25
C ASP A 298 -23.23 -10.35 0.45
N TYR A 299 -22.12 -10.03 1.10
CA TYR A 299 -21.05 -10.94 1.45
C TYR A 299 -21.05 -11.24 2.96
N PRO A 300 -20.55 -12.42 3.38
CA PRO A 300 -20.38 -12.71 4.79
C PRO A 300 -19.46 -11.71 5.48
N SER A 301 -19.83 -11.29 6.70
CA SER A 301 -18.96 -10.48 7.56
C SER A 301 -17.68 -11.23 7.93
N GLY A 302 -16.58 -10.50 8.11
CA GLY A 302 -15.26 -11.05 8.38
C GLY A 302 -14.56 -11.61 7.14
N GLY A 303 -13.74 -12.63 7.35
CA GLY A 303 -13.10 -13.40 6.28
C GLY A 303 -11.86 -12.76 5.65
N TYR A 304 -11.60 -11.46 5.83
CA TYR A 304 -10.44 -10.76 5.25
C TYR A 304 -10.34 -10.95 3.72
N LYS A 305 -11.50 -10.82 3.05
CA LYS A 305 -11.76 -11.34 1.70
C LYS A 305 -10.87 -10.70 0.64
N TRP A 306 -11.02 -9.38 0.44
CA TRP A 306 -10.28 -8.60 -0.55
C TRP A 306 -9.57 -7.42 0.10
N HIS A 307 -8.35 -7.13 -0.34
CA HIS A 307 -7.52 -6.08 0.27
C HIS A 307 -7.76 -4.72 -0.40
N GLY A 308 -6.96 -4.36 -1.40
CA GLY A 308 -7.19 -3.22 -2.27
C GLY A 308 -7.61 -3.67 -3.66
N GLY A 309 -7.48 -2.79 -4.63
CA GLY A 309 -7.71 -3.10 -6.04
C GLY A 309 -7.15 -2.03 -6.96
N LEU A 310 -7.30 -2.24 -8.26
CA LEU A 310 -6.96 -1.27 -9.31
C LEU A 310 -8.14 -1.12 -10.27
N ILE A 311 -8.40 0.11 -10.70
CA ILE A 311 -9.40 0.41 -11.73
C ILE A 311 -8.80 0.22 -13.13
N ALA A 312 -9.27 -0.79 -13.86
CA ALA A 312 -8.87 -1.04 -15.24
C ALA A 312 -9.23 0.16 -16.12
N HIS A 313 -8.24 0.87 -16.65
CA HIS A 313 -8.49 2.04 -17.50
C HIS A 313 -9.25 1.69 -18.78
N SER A 314 -9.01 0.49 -19.32
CA SER A 314 -9.69 -0.04 -20.51
C SER A 314 -11.20 -0.17 -20.30
N THR A 315 -11.63 -0.83 -19.22
CA THR A 315 -13.05 -1.16 -19.01
C THR A 315 -13.77 -0.23 -18.04
N GLY A 316 -13.08 0.29 -17.02
CA GLY A 316 -13.70 0.99 -15.89
C GLY A 316 -14.10 0.07 -14.75
N VAL A 317 -13.75 -1.21 -14.82
CA VAL A 317 -13.98 -2.17 -13.73
C VAL A 317 -12.83 -2.07 -12.72
N ILE A 318 -13.16 -2.02 -11.44
CA ILE A 318 -12.18 -2.20 -10.36
C ILE A 318 -12.03 -3.69 -10.10
N TYR A 319 -10.80 -4.18 -10.13
CA TYR A 319 -10.46 -5.55 -9.75
C TYR A 319 -9.77 -5.56 -8.39
N ALA A 320 -10.40 -6.21 -7.39
CA ALA A 320 -9.88 -6.29 -6.04
C ALA A 320 -8.98 -7.51 -5.85
N PHE A 321 -7.86 -7.32 -5.16
CA PHE A 321 -6.89 -8.38 -4.90
C PHE A 321 -7.44 -9.37 -3.84
N PRO A 322 -7.52 -10.68 -4.16
CA PRO A 322 -7.99 -11.69 -3.22
C PRO A 322 -6.94 -11.94 -2.13
N ALA A 323 -7.21 -11.46 -0.92
CA ALA A 323 -6.37 -11.73 0.23
C ALA A 323 -6.68 -13.14 0.76
N HIS A 324 -7.92 -13.37 1.19
CA HIS A 324 -8.39 -14.69 1.65
C HIS A 324 -9.41 -15.30 0.70
N SER A 325 -10.10 -14.48 -0.10
CA SER A 325 -11.03 -14.97 -1.12
C SER A 325 -10.34 -15.90 -2.12
N ASN A 326 -11.09 -16.81 -2.72
CA ASN A 326 -10.64 -17.65 -3.83
C ASN A 326 -11.04 -17.09 -5.20
N GLU A 327 -11.67 -15.92 -5.21
CA GLU A 327 -12.16 -15.23 -6.39
C GLU A 327 -11.72 -13.77 -6.38
N VAL A 328 -11.57 -13.19 -7.57
CA VAL A 328 -11.33 -11.75 -7.74
C VAL A 328 -12.69 -11.05 -7.72
N LEU A 329 -12.81 -9.99 -6.92
CA LEU A 329 -13.99 -9.13 -6.91
C LEU A 329 -13.88 -8.10 -8.03
N CYS A 330 -14.96 -7.92 -8.78
CA CYS A 330 -15.09 -6.97 -9.86
C CYS A 330 -16.16 -5.94 -9.49
N VAL A 331 -15.87 -4.65 -9.66
CA VAL A 331 -16.83 -3.56 -9.45
C VAL A 331 -16.89 -2.70 -10.71
N ASP A 332 -17.99 -2.78 -11.44
CA ASP A 332 -18.22 -1.96 -12.62
C ASP A 332 -18.58 -0.52 -12.23
N THR A 333 -17.69 0.40 -12.58
CA THR A 333 -17.86 1.84 -12.32
C THR A 333 -18.17 2.63 -13.59
N ASN A 334 -18.49 1.96 -14.69
CA ASN A 334 -18.87 2.62 -15.92
C ASN A 334 -20.32 3.14 -15.80
N PRO A 335 -20.56 4.46 -15.93
CA PRO A 335 -21.91 5.00 -15.82
C PRO A 335 -22.81 4.59 -16.99
N THR A 336 -22.25 4.10 -18.11
CA THR A 336 -23.03 3.72 -19.30
C THR A 336 -23.38 2.24 -19.36
N ASN A 337 -22.85 1.40 -18.45
CA ASN A 337 -23.10 -0.04 -18.47
C ASN A 337 -24.33 -0.43 -17.63
N ILE A 338 -25.27 0.49 -17.44
CA ILE A 338 -26.57 0.18 -16.83
C ILE A 338 -27.21 -0.85 -17.75
N ASN A 339 -27.32 -2.10 -17.30
CA ASN A 339 -28.14 -3.09 -17.98
C ASN A 339 -29.53 -2.45 -18.11
N ALA A 340 -29.97 -2.16 -19.33
CA ALA A 340 -31.26 -1.56 -19.64
C ALA A 340 -32.44 -2.51 -19.39
N GLU A 341 -32.35 -3.33 -18.33
CA GLU A 341 -33.36 -4.31 -17.91
C GLU A 341 -33.92 -4.05 -16.49
N SER A 342 -33.49 -3.00 -15.77
CA SER A 342 -34.29 -2.48 -14.64
C SER A 342 -35.36 -1.52 -15.17
N SER A 343 -36.34 -2.07 -15.90
CA SER A 343 -37.54 -1.34 -16.34
C SER A 343 -38.69 -1.41 -15.32
N ASP A 344 -38.40 -1.68 -14.06
CA ASP A 344 -39.40 -1.62 -12.99
C ASP A 344 -39.02 -0.47 -12.04
N ASP A 345 -39.75 0.65 -12.20
CA ASP A 345 -39.61 1.94 -11.50
C ASP A 345 -39.82 1.87 -9.95
N ASN A 346 -39.54 0.74 -9.28
CA ASN A 346 -39.87 0.56 -7.85
C ASN A 346 -38.86 -0.19 -6.97
N ASP A 347 -37.66 -0.55 -7.43
CA ASP A 347 -36.66 -1.15 -6.52
C ASP A 347 -35.51 -0.18 -6.22
N ASP A 348 -35.39 0.20 -4.95
CA ASP A 348 -34.35 1.07 -4.36
C ASP A 348 -32.91 0.46 -4.43
N ASP A 349 -32.68 -0.59 -5.24
CA ASP A 349 -31.44 -1.40 -5.28
C ASP A 349 -30.80 -1.50 -6.68
N ASP A 350 -30.89 -0.39 -7.43
CA ASP A 350 -30.56 -0.28 -8.86
C ASP A 350 -29.04 -0.40 -9.19
N ASP A 351 -28.17 -0.57 -8.18
CA ASP A 351 -26.71 -0.61 -8.34
C ASP A 351 -26.06 -1.98 -8.00
N LEU A 352 -26.84 -3.00 -7.62
CA LEU A 352 -26.28 -4.34 -7.31
C LEU A 352 -25.57 -5.00 -8.50
N TRP A 353 -26.02 -4.72 -9.73
CA TRP A 353 -25.45 -5.27 -10.95
C TRP A 353 -23.95 -4.95 -11.11
N ARG A 354 -23.44 -3.92 -10.42
CA ARG A 354 -22.05 -3.48 -10.50
C ARG A 354 -21.07 -4.47 -9.90
N VAL A 355 -21.50 -5.28 -8.94
CA VAL A 355 -20.59 -6.08 -8.12
C VAL A 355 -20.68 -7.56 -8.48
N THR A 356 -19.60 -8.12 -9.01
CA THR A 356 -19.51 -9.54 -9.37
C THR A 356 -18.18 -10.15 -8.91
N THR A 357 -18.01 -11.46 -9.04
CA THR A 357 -16.71 -12.11 -8.85
C THR A 357 -16.35 -12.92 -10.10
N ILE A 358 -15.05 -13.11 -10.32
CA ILE A 358 -14.54 -14.04 -11.32
C ILE A 358 -13.65 -15.11 -10.66
N PRO A 359 -13.75 -16.38 -11.10
CA PRO A 359 -12.90 -17.44 -10.58
C PRO A 359 -11.45 -17.24 -11.01
N ILE A 360 -10.52 -17.75 -10.20
CA ILE A 360 -9.10 -17.75 -10.53
C ILE A 360 -8.75 -19.09 -11.19
N HIS A 361 -8.34 -19.05 -12.45
CA HIS A 361 -7.82 -20.21 -13.17
C HIS A 361 -6.37 -20.45 -12.76
N ARG A 362 -6.18 -21.34 -11.79
CA ARG A 362 -4.87 -21.63 -11.20
C ARG A 362 -4.02 -22.49 -12.12
N HIS A 363 -2.78 -22.06 -12.35
CA HIS A 363 -1.77 -22.87 -13.05
C HIS A 363 -1.25 -23.98 -12.15
N ASP A 364 -0.82 -25.12 -12.71
CA ASP A 364 -0.24 -26.27 -11.98
C ASP A 364 0.92 -25.94 -11.01
N VAL A 365 1.58 -24.79 -11.14
CA VAL A 365 2.64 -24.37 -10.23
C VAL A 365 2.12 -23.68 -8.98
N ASP A 366 0.85 -23.26 -9.01
CA ASP A 366 0.13 -22.69 -7.88
C ASP A 366 -0.32 -23.82 -6.96
N THR A 367 0.34 -23.90 -5.81
CA THR A 367 0.11 -24.96 -4.82
C THR A 367 -0.70 -24.47 -3.63
N ASP A 368 -1.29 -23.27 -3.73
CA ASP A 368 -2.07 -22.69 -2.65
C ASP A 368 -3.37 -23.45 -2.43
N LEU A 369 -3.63 -23.80 -1.17
CA LEU A 369 -4.93 -24.35 -0.78
C LEU A 369 -6.01 -23.26 -0.82
N PRO A 370 -7.29 -23.61 -1.03
CA PRO A 370 -8.40 -22.66 -0.91
C PRO A 370 -8.48 -21.95 0.46
N SER A 371 -7.92 -22.55 1.51
CA SER A 371 -7.80 -21.98 2.86
C SER A 371 -6.55 -21.12 3.07
N GLN A 372 -5.72 -20.91 2.05
CA GLN A 372 -4.55 -20.04 2.12
C GLN A 372 -5.00 -18.58 2.29
N HIS A 373 -4.38 -17.90 3.24
CA HIS A 373 -4.65 -16.51 3.62
C HIS A 373 -3.58 -15.57 3.05
N TYR A 374 -3.90 -14.28 2.98
CA TYR A 374 -3.00 -13.19 2.55
C TYR A 374 -2.30 -13.43 1.19
N LYS A 375 -2.99 -14.06 0.24
CA LYS A 375 -2.41 -14.51 -1.03
C LYS A 375 -1.81 -13.34 -1.83
N TRP A 376 -2.64 -12.39 -2.24
CA TRP A 376 -2.23 -11.20 -2.99
C TRP A 376 -2.79 -9.94 -2.30
N LEU A 377 -1.91 -9.03 -1.85
CA LEU A 377 -2.28 -7.86 -1.02
C LEU A 377 -2.21 -6.52 -1.76
N GLY A 378 -1.65 -6.50 -2.96
CA GLY A 378 -1.58 -5.33 -3.82
C GLY A 378 -1.07 -5.73 -5.19
N GLY A 379 -0.83 -4.75 -6.04
CA GLY A 379 -0.51 -5.03 -7.44
C GLY A 379 -0.15 -3.80 -8.24
N SER A 380 0.12 -4.03 -9.52
CA SER A 380 0.45 -2.99 -10.49
C SER A 380 -0.12 -3.35 -11.86
N TYR A 381 -0.14 -2.36 -12.75
CA TYR A 381 -0.34 -2.61 -14.18
C TYR A 381 0.90 -3.23 -14.80
N GLY A 382 0.71 -4.14 -15.75
CA GLY A 382 1.73 -4.52 -16.72
C GLY A 382 1.73 -3.60 -17.95
N ALA A 383 2.75 -3.74 -18.78
CA ALA A 383 2.83 -3.06 -20.07
C ALA A 383 1.77 -3.58 -21.07
N ASP A 384 1.32 -4.82 -20.91
CA ASP A 384 0.21 -5.45 -21.65
C ASP A 384 -1.18 -4.92 -21.26
N GLY A 385 -1.28 -4.01 -20.28
CA GLY A 385 -2.54 -3.47 -19.77
C GLY A 385 -3.26 -4.38 -18.78
N CYS A 386 -2.69 -5.54 -18.43
CA CYS A 386 -3.22 -6.42 -17.40
C CYS A 386 -2.84 -5.96 -16.00
N ILE A 387 -3.55 -6.48 -14.99
CA ILE A 387 -3.29 -6.22 -13.58
C ILE A 387 -2.57 -7.42 -12.98
N TYR A 388 -1.46 -7.16 -12.28
CA TYR A 388 -0.65 -8.19 -11.65
C TYR A 388 -0.75 -8.06 -10.12
N GLY A 389 -1.29 -9.09 -9.47
CA GLY A 389 -1.34 -9.20 -8.01
C GLY A 389 -0.04 -9.76 -7.45
N MET A 390 0.59 -9.02 -6.53
CA MET A 390 1.89 -9.38 -5.96
C MET A 390 1.72 -10.52 -4.95
N PRO A 391 2.51 -11.61 -5.05
CA PRO A 391 2.38 -12.76 -4.16
C PRO A 391 2.97 -12.46 -2.79
N SER A 392 2.09 -12.14 -1.83
CA SER A 392 2.47 -11.92 -0.44
C SER A 392 2.71 -13.27 0.24
N ASP A 393 1.64 -14.05 0.44
CA ASP A 393 1.70 -15.43 0.95
C ASP A 393 1.44 -16.48 -0.14
N ALA A 394 1.10 -16.06 -1.36
CA ALA A 394 0.82 -16.96 -2.48
C ALA A 394 2.10 -17.61 -3.04
N THR A 395 1.96 -18.81 -3.61
CA THR A 395 3.05 -19.54 -4.29
C THR A 395 3.19 -19.18 -5.78
N SER A 396 2.26 -18.36 -6.30
CA SER A 396 2.23 -17.90 -7.69
C SER A 396 1.75 -16.46 -7.83
N ILE A 397 2.01 -15.84 -8.97
CA ILE A 397 1.60 -14.47 -9.29
C ILE A 397 0.19 -14.50 -9.89
N LEU A 398 -0.68 -13.58 -9.45
CA LEU A 398 -2.00 -13.39 -10.05
C LEU A 398 -1.89 -12.45 -11.25
N ARG A 399 -2.46 -12.83 -12.39
CA ARG A 399 -2.68 -11.98 -13.57
C ARG A 399 -4.17 -11.86 -13.85
N ILE A 400 -4.65 -10.64 -14.00
CA ILE A 400 -6.04 -10.33 -14.35
C ILE A 400 -6.01 -9.60 -15.69
N ASP A 401 -6.65 -10.20 -16.68
CA ASP A 401 -6.89 -9.58 -17.98
C ASP A 401 -8.23 -8.84 -17.94
N PRO A 402 -8.23 -7.50 -17.90
CA PRO A 402 -9.46 -6.74 -17.78
C PRO A 402 -10.28 -6.74 -19.08
N VAL A 403 -9.69 -7.01 -20.24
CA VAL A 403 -10.40 -7.04 -21.52
C VAL A 403 -11.11 -8.37 -21.71
N ALA A 404 -10.42 -9.48 -21.40
CA ALA A 404 -11.02 -10.81 -21.41
C ALA A 404 -11.89 -11.08 -20.17
N ASN A 405 -11.76 -10.26 -19.12
CA ASN A 405 -12.35 -10.46 -17.80
C ASN A 405 -12.01 -11.82 -17.18
N VAL A 406 -10.72 -12.19 -17.25
CA VAL A 406 -10.21 -13.50 -16.80
C VAL A 406 -9.09 -13.31 -15.78
N ALA A 407 -9.13 -14.08 -14.70
CA ALA A 407 -8.07 -14.18 -13.70
C ALA A 407 -7.33 -15.52 -13.83
N THR A 408 -5.99 -15.47 -13.90
CA THR A 408 -5.10 -16.63 -14.00
C THR A 408 -3.95 -16.50 -13.03
N THR A 409 -3.28 -17.61 -12.70
CA THR A 409 -1.98 -17.56 -12.02
C THR A 409 -0.86 -18.07 -12.91
N PHE A 410 0.37 -17.64 -12.63
CA PHE A 410 1.58 -18.08 -13.33
C PHE A 410 2.81 -17.82 -12.44
N GLY A 411 3.96 -18.38 -12.83
CA GLY A 411 5.26 -18.10 -12.20
C GLY A 411 5.37 -18.61 -10.77
N LYS A 412 6.13 -19.69 -10.56
CA LYS A 412 6.37 -20.22 -9.21
C LYS A 412 7.31 -19.31 -8.43
N VAL A 413 6.90 -18.91 -7.23
CA VAL A 413 7.75 -18.18 -6.27
C VAL A 413 7.91 -18.97 -4.97
N SER A 414 8.72 -18.47 -4.04
CA SER A 414 8.98 -19.17 -2.77
C SER A 414 7.74 -19.25 -1.88
N ASP A 415 7.67 -20.28 -1.03
CA ASP A 415 6.59 -20.44 -0.04
C ASP A 415 6.76 -19.53 1.19
N ALA A 416 7.71 -18.60 1.16
CA ALA A 416 7.88 -17.62 2.22
C ALA A 416 6.62 -16.74 2.34
N LYS A 417 6.44 -16.19 3.54
CA LYS A 417 5.29 -15.36 3.90
C LYS A 417 5.64 -13.88 3.69
N ASN A 418 4.61 -13.07 3.44
CA ASN A 418 4.70 -11.60 3.34
C ASN A 418 5.81 -11.12 2.39
N LYS A 419 5.96 -11.76 1.23
CA LYS A 419 7.14 -11.57 0.37
C LYS A 419 7.14 -10.21 -0.32
N TRP A 420 6.07 -9.93 -1.07
CA TRP A 420 5.87 -8.72 -1.84
C TRP A 420 4.40 -8.30 -1.76
N GLN A 421 4.13 -7.03 -1.49
CA GLN A 421 2.75 -6.51 -1.41
C GLN A 421 2.45 -5.51 -2.52
N GLY A 422 3.42 -4.66 -2.89
CA GLY A 422 3.27 -3.66 -3.93
C GLY A 422 4.29 -3.83 -5.05
N GLY A 423 3.90 -3.45 -6.26
CA GLY A 423 4.77 -3.44 -7.42
C GLY A 423 4.58 -2.18 -8.25
N VAL A 424 5.56 -1.86 -9.07
CA VAL A 424 5.54 -0.68 -9.94
C VAL A 424 6.02 -1.07 -11.34
N LEU A 425 5.33 -0.54 -12.36
CA LEU A 425 5.69 -0.75 -13.76
C LEU A 425 6.84 0.16 -14.18
N SER A 426 7.90 -0.43 -14.70
CA SER A 426 8.91 0.28 -15.47
C SER A 426 8.48 0.41 -16.92
N ARG A 427 8.58 1.63 -17.49
CA ARG A 427 8.41 1.85 -18.94
C ARG A 427 9.71 1.69 -19.73
N VAL A 428 10.84 1.50 -19.05
CA VAL A 428 12.17 1.32 -19.68
C VAL A 428 12.28 -0.07 -20.31
N ASP A 429 11.89 -1.08 -19.54
CA ASP A 429 11.98 -2.49 -19.90
C ASP A 429 10.63 -3.21 -19.85
N ASN A 430 9.53 -2.47 -19.64
CA ASN A 430 8.16 -3.00 -19.61
C ASN A 430 7.94 -4.11 -18.58
N CYS A 431 8.73 -4.09 -17.50
CA CYS A 431 8.63 -5.05 -16.41
C CYS A 431 7.96 -4.45 -15.17
N VAL A 432 7.22 -5.27 -14.44
CA VAL A 432 6.74 -4.94 -13.09
C VAL A 432 7.78 -5.36 -12.06
N TYR A 433 8.11 -4.47 -11.13
CA TYR A 433 9.06 -4.72 -10.05
C TYR A 433 8.31 -4.69 -8.71
N ALA A 434 8.23 -5.84 -8.05
CA ALA A 434 7.64 -5.99 -6.73
C ALA A 434 8.72 -5.81 -5.65
N VAL A 435 8.56 -4.78 -4.81
CA VAL A 435 9.55 -4.48 -3.77
C VAL A 435 9.36 -5.37 -2.55
N PRO A 436 10.45 -5.87 -1.93
CA PRO A 436 10.36 -6.86 -0.88
C PRO A 436 9.81 -6.25 0.42
N ALA A 437 8.75 -6.87 0.94
CA ALA A 437 8.33 -6.67 2.32
C ALA A 437 9.22 -7.53 3.24
N ASP A 438 9.04 -8.86 3.26
CA ASP A 438 9.87 -9.78 4.04
C ASP A 438 10.89 -10.55 3.22
N HIS A 439 10.74 -10.64 1.90
CA HIS A 439 11.68 -11.37 1.04
C HIS A 439 13.05 -10.68 0.93
N ASP A 440 14.10 -11.39 0.50
CA ASP A 440 15.47 -10.82 0.37
C ASP A 440 15.79 -10.33 -1.06
N CYS A 441 14.84 -10.34 -1.98
CA CYS A 441 15.06 -9.89 -3.36
C CYS A 441 13.80 -9.22 -3.92
N ILE A 442 13.97 -8.45 -4.99
CA ILE A 442 12.88 -7.89 -5.78
C ILE A 442 12.41 -8.96 -6.76
N LEU A 443 11.10 -9.10 -6.92
CA LEU A 443 10.51 -9.90 -7.99
C LEU A 443 10.31 -9.01 -9.21
N ARG A 444 10.97 -9.32 -10.32
CA ARG A 444 10.77 -8.67 -11.63
C ARG A 444 9.93 -9.58 -12.52
N ILE A 445 8.94 -9.02 -13.20
CA ILE A 445 7.99 -9.74 -14.06
C ILE A 445 8.01 -9.06 -15.43
N ASP A 446 8.40 -9.78 -16.49
CA ASP A 446 8.27 -9.28 -17.86
C ASP A 446 6.81 -9.25 -18.28
N THR A 447 6.30 -8.05 -18.57
CA THR A 447 4.91 -7.82 -18.97
C THR A 447 4.79 -7.27 -20.39
N ASN A 448 5.86 -7.34 -21.17
CA ASN A 448 5.87 -6.94 -22.56
C ASN A 448 5.32 -8.06 -23.46
N PRO A 449 4.15 -7.91 -24.10
CA PRO A 449 3.58 -8.97 -24.94
C PRO A 449 4.42 -9.25 -26.20
N ASP A 450 5.28 -8.31 -26.61
CA ASP A 450 6.16 -8.45 -27.77
C ASP A 450 7.54 -9.06 -27.41
N SER A 451 7.75 -9.44 -26.15
CA SER A 451 9.02 -10.01 -25.68
C SER A 451 9.05 -11.53 -25.80
N ASP A 452 10.19 -12.09 -26.22
CA ASP A 452 10.44 -13.54 -26.17
C ASP A 452 10.46 -14.08 -24.74
N THR A 453 10.57 -13.20 -23.74
CA THR A 453 10.51 -13.54 -22.31
C THR A 453 9.21 -13.11 -21.65
N TYR A 454 8.13 -12.86 -22.40
CA TYR A 454 6.83 -12.48 -21.82
C TYR A 454 6.39 -13.42 -20.69
N LEU A 455 5.97 -12.84 -19.56
CA LEU A 455 5.62 -13.51 -18.30
C LEU A 455 6.75 -14.29 -17.61
N ARG A 456 8.00 -14.10 -18.04
CA ARG A 456 9.17 -14.57 -17.29
C ARG A 456 9.32 -13.77 -16.00
N ILE A 457 9.81 -14.46 -14.96
CA ILE A 457 10.16 -13.84 -13.69
C ILE A 457 11.66 -13.91 -13.45
N ASP A 458 12.22 -12.84 -12.88
CA ASP A 458 13.61 -12.77 -12.43
C ASP A 458 13.66 -12.22 -10.99
N PHE A 459 14.78 -12.46 -10.30
CA PHE A 459 15.01 -11.95 -8.96
C PHE A 459 16.17 -10.96 -8.97
N VAL A 460 15.91 -9.72 -8.56
CA VAL A 460 16.86 -8.61 -8.64
C VAL A 460 17.31 -8.19 -7.23
N GLY A 461 18.62 -8.06 -7.05
CA GLY A 461 19.22 -7.71 -5.76
C GLY A 461 19.15 -8.82 -4.71
N SER A 462 19.99 -8.71 -3.68
CA SER A 462 20.01 -9.62 -2.52
C SER A 462 20.75 -9.00 -1.34
N GLY A 463 20.69 -9.64 -0.16
CA GLY A 463 21.43 -9.21 1.02
C GLY A 463 20.92 -7.89 1.61
N PHE A 464 19.61 -7.68 1.50
CA PHE A 464 18.94 -6.52 2.07
C PHE A 464 18.93 -6.61 3.60
N GLN A 465 18.40 -5.57 4.26
CA GLN A 465 18.29 -5.58 5.71
C GLN A 465 17.34 -6.68 6.18
N ASP A 466 17.79 -7.57 7.08
CA ASP A 466 16.94 -8.65 7.58
C ASP A 466 15.95 -8.14 8.65
N VAL A 467 15.01 -7.31 8.22
CA VAL A 467 13.87 -6.84 9.00
C VAL A 467 12.57 -7.21 8.30
N GLU A 468 11.49 -7.29 9.08
CA GLU A 468 10.14 -7.50 8.57
C GLU A 468 9.57 -6.17 8.05
N ASP A 469 8.70 -6.23 7.05
CA ASP A 469 8.09 -5.10 6.34
C ASP A 469 9.12 -4.03 5.94
N LYS A 470 10.09 -4.40 5.08
CA LYS A 470 11.14 -3.49 4.63
C LYS A 470 10.58 -2.34 3.80
N TRP A 471 9.85 -2.68 2.74
CA TRP A 471 9.19 -1.76 1.82
C TRP A 471 7.83 -2.33 1.42
N GLN A 472 6.79 -1.49 1.35
CA GLN A 472 5.44 -1.90 0.95
C GLN A 472 5.11 -1.58 -0.51
N GLY A 473 5.84 -0.66 -1.13
CA GLY A 473 5.61 -0.21 -2.49
C GLY A 473 6.71 0.74 -2.98
N ALA A 474 6.67 1.06 -4.27
CA ALA A 474 7.60 1.96 -4.92
C ALA A 474 6.90 2.91 -5.89
N PHE A 475 7.62 3.97 -6.26
CA PHE A 475 7.15 5.04 -7.11
C PHE A 475 8.16 5.30 -8.22
N CYS A 476 7.71 5.58 -9.44
CA CYS A 476 8.59 5.99 -10.53
C CYS A 476 9.07 7.43 -10.31
N GLY A 477 10.39 7.62 -10.39
CA GLY A 477 11.00 8.93 -10.52
C GLY A 477 10.97 9.44 -11.96
N ARG A 478 11.32 10.72 -12.15
CA ARG A 478 11.44 11.32 -13.49
C ARG A 478 12.61 10.77 -14.29
N ASP A 479 13.66 10.34 -13.59
CA ASP A 479 14.82 9.65 -14.14
C ASP A 479 14.55 8.20 -14.58
N ASN A 480 13.29 7.78 -14.62
CA ASN A 480 12.84 6.42 -14.93
C ASN A 480 13.33 5.33 -13.96
N LYS A 481 13.95 5.70 -12.84
CA LYS A 481 14.24 4.79 -11.74
C LYS A 481 13.02 4.65 -10.85
N GLN A 482 13.02 3.60 -10.01
CA GLN A 482 11.95 3.38 -9.06
C GLN A 482 12.48 3.53 -7.64
N TYR A 483 11.68 4.16 -6.79
CA TYR A 483 12.07 4.52 -5.44
C TYR A 483 11.11 3.90 -4.45
N ALA A 484 11.62 3.01 -3.59
CA ALA A 484 10.83 2.40 -2.53
C ALA A 484 11.05 3.15 -1.21
N ILE A 485 9.94 3.60 -0.61
CA ILE A 485 9.95 4.32 0.65
C ILE A 485 10.08 3.31 1.80
N PRO A 486 11.09 3.46 2.68
CA PRO A 486 11.30 2.51 3.76
C PRO A 486 10.09 2.46 4.69
N GLU A 487 9.64 1.24 5.00
CA GLU A 487 8.73 1.00 6.10
C GLU A 487 9.54 0.74 7.37
N ASN A 488 10.13 -0.44 7.58
CA ASN A 488 10.95 -0.71 8.77
C ASN A 488 12.46 -0.82 8.50
N CYS A 489 12.89 -0.68 7.24
CA CYS A 489 14.30 -0.71 6.88
C CYS A 489 14.93 0.68 6.92
N ASP A 490 16.25 0.74 6.94
CA ASP A 490 17.01 1.95 7.21
C ASP A 490 17.32 2.75 5.93
N ASN A 491 16.86 2.35 4.75
CA ASN A 491 17.26 2.99 3.49
C ASN A 491 16.10 3.10 2.49
N VAL A 492 16.10 4.19 1.71
CA VAL A 492 15.34 4.23 0.44
C VAL A 492 16.01 3.28 -0.54
N MET A 493 15.21 2.41 -1.16
CA MET A 493 15.69 1.57 -2.26
C MET A 493 15.57 2.35 -3.57
N VAL A 494 16.60 2.27 -4.41
CA VAL A 494 16.58 2.80 -5.77
C VAL A 494 16.77 1.63 -6.72
N ILE A 495 15.79 1.38 -7.56
CA ILE A 495 15.86 0.34 -8.58
C ILE A 495 16.15 1.06 -9.89
N THR A 496 17.19 0.62 -10.60
CA THR A 496 17.48 1.07 -11.96
C THR A 496 17.00 -0.03 -12.91
N PRO A 497 15.85 0.15 -13.57
CA PRO A 497 15.35 -0.82 -14.53
C PRO A 497 16.27 -0.88 -15.75
N ASP A 498 16.45 -2.08 -16.27
CA ASP A 498 17.19 -2.34 -17.51
C ASP A 498 16.71 -3.67 -18.08
N LYS A 499 16.79 -3.81 -19.41
CA LYS A 499 16.31 -5.01 -20.09
C LYS A 499 17.12 -6.26 -19.71
N GLU A 500 18.44 -6.12 -19.59
CA GLU A 500 19.37 -7.22 -19.37
C GLU A 500 19.93 -7.25 -17.95
N ASN A 501 20.30 -6.09 -17.41
CA ASN A 501 21.05 -5.96 -16.16
C ASN A 501 20.40 -4.96 -15.20
N PRO A 502 19.16 -5.20 -14.74
CA PRO A 502 18.54 -4.35 -13.74
C PRO A 502 19.34 -4.39 -12.43
N SER A 503 19.38 -3.25 -11.72
CA SER A 503 20.23 -3.08 -10.53
C SER A 503 19.51 -2.34 -9.40
N VAL A 504 20.07 -2.45 -8.19
CA VAL A 504 19.55 -1.91 -6.91
C VAL A 504 20.67 -1.31 -6.09
#